data_AF-A0AAE0M2L7-F1
#
_entry.id   AF-A0AAE0M2L7-F1
#
_cell.length_a   1.000
_cell.length_b   1.000
_cell.length_c   1.000
_cell.angle_alpha   90.00
_cell.angle_beta   90.00
_cell.angle_gamma   90.00
#
_symmetry.space_group_name_H-M   'P 1'
#
loop_
_entity.id
_entity.type
_entity.pdbx_description
1 polymer ?
#
loop_
_entity_poly.entity_id
_entity_poly.type
_entity_poly.pdbx_seq_one_letter_code
_entity_poly.pdbx_strand_id
1 'polypeptide(L)'
;LPRFALPIALLVGCAITGGTTYALVAWVLNLIANASVDSDAGKWKAAARTEVYDACYFGCNDCDDPSYAFNACQRTAAVSVKSAVICDGTRMWNWAEADRYPDACLETVGKVLMGDALEALKKSYRNRLAIIILTVLAGVVGGAVTFFVWRRYSMSKAAREARKAGRDENGPPRRARTWWPNTWRKEQKPPHHASAFGGGGDTVHNTDSRRSSSSSSSSHSSTRGSRGGGGNGNGLRLFAALVGLFSSSKTHASAYPCTGHGDMPWNQFFTATLPASNSSSTGLTISGVVHGWISNCYDRDDCHQVCSTSCSTDSSTGKQTCSNKCKNNCVRRTYTDRSPRDYVEVVVPRVKACGFRVVDALIDMPGGELTRVGNPLIEKDYWVRISVAPGFNVSRADETDEMVWCLHGIGG
;
A
#
# COMPACT_ATOMS: atom_id res chain seq x y z
N LEU A 1 46.37 26.15 35.76
CA LEU A 1 46.54 25.73 34.35
C LEU A 1 45.23 25.82 33.52
N PRO A 2 44.55 26.98 33.45
CA PRO A 2 43.26 27.09 32.75
C PRO A 2 43.36 26.98 31.21
N ARG A 3 44.56 27.21 30.63
CA ARG A 3 44.77 27.19 29.17
C ARG A 3 44.71 25.80 28.54
N PHE A 4 44.87 24.73 29.34
CA PHE A 4 44.85 23.34 28.84
C PHE A 4 43.50 22.63 29.06
N ALA A 5 42.55 23.22 29.79
CA ALA A 5 41.29 22.57 30.09
C ALA A 5 40.46 22.24 28.83
N LEU A 6 40.46 23.15 27.85
CA LEU A 6 39.71 22.99 26.60
C LEU A 6 40.28 21.92 25.66
N PRO A 7 41.60 21.88 25.36
CA PRO A 7 42.15 20.79 24.55
C PRO A 7 42.05 19.43 25.23
N ILE A 8 42.18 19.35 26.56
CA ILE A 8 42.00 18.09 27.29
C ILE A 8 40.54 17.61 27.21
N ALA A 9 39.56 18.51 27.42
CA ALA A 9 38.15 18.15 27.29
C ALA A 9 37.78 17.68 25.87
N LEU A 10 38.37 18.29 24.84
CA LEU A 10 38.16 17.90 23.45
C LEU A 10 38.77 16.53 23.15
N LEU A 11 40.00 16.27 23.63
CA LEU A 11 40.64 14.95 23.50
C LEU A 11 39.85 13.85 24.20
N VAL A 12 39.38 14.09 25.43
CA VAL A 12 38.55 13.13 26.18
C VAL A 12 37.22 12.90 25.45
N GLY A 13 36.58 13.96 24.95
CA GLY A 13 35.35 13.87 24.15
C GLY A 13 35.55 13.02 22.89
N CYS A 14 36.62 13.27 22.14
CA CYS A 14 37.00 12.50 20.95
C CYS A 14 37.34 11.05 21.26
N ALA A 15 38.03 10.77 22.37
CA ALA A 15 38.37 9.41 22.78
C ALA A 15 37.10 8.61 23.14
N ILE A 16 36.15 9.23 23.86
CA ILE A 16 34.88 8.58 24.22
C ILE A 16 34.02 8.36 22.97
N THR A 17 33.86 9.37 22.10
CA THR A 17 33.06 9.22 20.87
C THR A 17 33.70 8.23 19.89
N GLY A 18 35.01 8.29 19.71
CA GLY A 18 35.75 7.37 18.85
C GLY A 18 35.68 5.93 19.37
N GLY A 19 35.93 5.71 20.67
CA GLY A 19 35.87 4.40 21.29
C GLY A 19 34.47 3.79 21.27
N THR A 20 33.44 4.57 21.59
CA THR A 20 32.04 4.10 21.56
C THR A 20 31.57 3.81 20.13
N THR A 21 31.96 4.64 19.16
CA THR A 21 31.61 4.43 17.74
C THR A 21 32.31 3.18 17.20
N TYR A 22 33.59 2.98 17.51
CA TYR A 22 34.32 1.77 17.12
C TYR A 22 33.69 0.50 17.73
N ALA A 23 33.42 0.50 19.03
CA ALA A 23 32.78 -0.64 19.70
C ALA A 23 31.40 -0.95 19.10
N LEU A 24 30.61 0.08 18.78
CA LEU A 24 29.32 -0.07 18.15
C LEU A 24 29.40 -0.62 16.72
N VAL A 25 30.33 -0.11 15.90
CA VAL A 25 30.57 -0.64 14.55
C VAL A 25 31.02 -2.09 14.61
N ALA A 26 31.97 -2.44 15.49
CA ALA A 26 32.42 -3.82 15.68
C ALA A 26 31.29 -4.75 16.12
N TRP A 27 30.42 -4.29 17.02
CA TRP A 27 29.24 -5.04 17.45
C TRP A 27 28.24 -5.28 16.30
N VAL A 28 27.95 -4.26 15.47
CA VAL A 28 27.07 -4.42 14.30
C VAL A 28 27.70 -5.34 13.25
N LEU A 29 29.00 -5.24 12.99
CA LEU A 29 29.70 -6.16 12.09
C LEU A 29 29.62 -7.60 12.60
N ASN A 30 29.73 -7.82 13.92
CA ASN A 30 29.53 -9.14 14.53
C ASN A 30 28.08 -9.62 14.38
N LEU A 31 27.08 -8.75 14.50
CA LEU A 31 25.68 -9.11 14.22
C LEU A 31 25.44 -9.47 12.76
N ILE A 32 26.10 -8.80 11.81
CA ILE A 32 26.02 -9.11 10.39
C ILE A 32 26.71 -10.45 10.09
N ALA A 33 27.84 -10.74 10.74
CA ALA A 33 28.57 -11.99 10.59
C ALA A 33 27.78 -13.17 11.15
N ASN A 34 27.13 -12.98 12.30
CA ASN A 34 26.31 -13.99 12.98
C ASN A 34 24.83 -13.93 12.58
N ALA A 35 24.49 -13.16 11.55
CA ALA A 35 23.15 -13.13 11.00
C ALA A 35 22.84 -14.51 10.42
N SER A 36 21.90 -15.22 11.03
CA SER A 36 21.32 -16.45 10.50
C SER A 36 19.82 -16.29 10.41
N VAL A 37 19.25 -16.80 9.33
CA VAL A 37 17.82 -17.06 9.25
C VAL A 37 17.56 -18.48 9.75
N ASP A 38 16.28 -18.80 9.97
CA ASP A 38 15.87 -20.15 10.36
C ASP A 38 16.47 -21.20 9.41
N SER A 39 17.09 -22.24 9.95
CA SER A 39 17.73 -23.30 9.15
C SER A 39 16.76 -24.43 8.79
N ASP A 40 15.52 -24.39 9.29
CA ASP A 40 14.54 -25.42 9.01
C ASP A 40 14.12 -25.41 7.52
N ALA A 41 14.49 -26.47 6.81
CA ALA A 41 14.12 -26.66 5.41
C ALA A 41 12.59 -26.79 5.23
N GLY A 42 11.87 -27.33 6.23
CA GLY A 42 10.42 -27.47 6.18
C GLY A 42 9.72 -26.11 6.08
N LYS A 43 10.14 -25.15 6.90
CA LYS A 43 9.68 -23.77 6.86
C LYS A 43 9.87 -23.11 5.49
N TRP A 44 11.04 -23.27 4.87
CA TRP A 44 11.32 -22.64 3.57
C TRP A 44 10.62 -23.35 2.41
N LYS A 45 10.40 -24.67 2.49
CA LYS A 45 9.53 -25.38 1.55
C LYS A 45 8.09 -24.90 1.66
N ALA A 46 7.59 -24.70 2.88
CA ALA A 46 6.26 -24.15 3.11
C ALA A 46 6.15 -22.71 2.57
N ALA A 47 7.14 -21.87 2.82
CA ALA A 47 7.20 -20.51 2.25
C ALA A 47 7.29 -20.53 0.71
N ALA A 48 8.07 -21.43 0.10
CA ALA A 48 8.13 -21.58 -1.35
C ALA A 48 6.77 -21.94 -1.94
N ARG A 49 6.02 -22.83 -1.26
CA ARG A 49 4.65 -23.18 -1.64
C ARG A 49 3.75 -21.95 -1.59
N THR A 50 3.67 -21.27 -0.44
CA THR A 50 2.67 -20.22 -0.22
C THR A 50 3.03 -18.86 -0.84
N GLU A 51 4.29 -18.46 -0.79
CA GLU A 51 4.75 -17.12 -1.21
C GLU A 51 5.15 -17.05 -2.68
N VAL A 52 5.44 -18.19 -3.32
CA VAL A 52 5.96 -18.22 -4.70
C VAL A 52 5.04 -19.01 -5.62
N TYR A 53 4.78 -20.28 -5.32
CA TYR A 53 3.93 -21.08 -6.20
C TYR A 53 2.47 -20.67 -6.12
N ASP A 54 1.88 -20.63 -4.92
CA ASP A 54 0.50 -20.22 -4.73
C ASP A 54 0.29 -18.78 -5.22
N ALA A 55 1.25 -17.89 -4.95
CA ALA A 55 1.30 -16.53 -5.48
C ALA A 55 1.30 -16.46 -7.02
N CYS A 56 2.01 -17.38 -7.69
CA CYS A 56 2.05 -17.46 -9.14
C CYS A 56 0.73 -17.98 -9.74
N TYR A 57 0.13 -19.01 -9.12
CA TYR A 57 -1.09 -19.64 -9.64
C TYR A 57 -2.35 -18.89 -9.31
N PHE A 58 -2.52 -18.53 -8.04
CA PHE A 58 -3.73 -17.91 -7.53
C PHE A 58 -3.66 -16.39 -7.56
N GLY A 59 -2.50 -15.83 -7.91
CA GLY A 59 -2.23 -14.42 -7.69
C GLY A 59 -2.12 -14.14 -6.19
N CYS A 60 -2.55 -12.97 -5.76
CA CYS A 60 -2.62 -12.69 -4.34
C CYS A 60 -3.96 -12.07 -3.96
N ASN A 61 -4.45 -12.51 -2.80
CA ASN A 61 -5.64 -11.98 -2.18
C ASN A 61 -5.21 -10.73 -1.40
N ASP A 62 -5.66 -9.55 -1.84
CA ASP A 62 -5.48 -8.25 -1.16
C ASP A 62 -4.12 -7.53 -1.32
N CYS A 63 -3.39 -7.73 -2.41
CA CYS A 63 -2.19 -6.92 -2.70
C CYS A 63 -2.47 -5.74 -3.64
N ASP A 64 -1.88 -4.60 -3.31
CA ASP A 64 -1.86 -3.39 -4.15
C ASP A 64 -0.90 -3.51 -5.35
N ASP A 65 -0.07 -4.56 -5.39
CA ASP A 65 0.96 -4.75 -6.42
C ASP A 65 0.49 -5.70 -7.53
N PRO A 66 0.12 -5.19 -8.72
CA PRO A 66 -0.30 -6.02 -9.84
C PRO A 66 0.84 -6.88 -10.41
N SER A 67 2.10 -6.60 -10.07
CA SER A 67 3.26 -7.38 -10.51
C SER A 67 3.58 -8.56 -9.59
N TYR A 68 2.89 -8.70 -8.46
CA TYR A 68 3.19 -9.73 -7.45
C TYR A 68 3.16 -11.15 -8.03
N ALA A 69 2.07 -11.52 -8.73
CA ALA A 69 1.92 -12.83 -9.34
C ALA A 69 2.97 -13.09 -10.42
N PHE A 70 3.25 -12.08 -11.25
CA PHE A 70 4.26 -12.16 -12.30
C PHE A 70 5.67 -12.38 -11.73
N ASN A 71 6.04 -11.61 -10.71
CA ASN A 71 7.33 -11.74 -10.02
C ASN A 71 7.47 -13.10 -9.34
N ALA A 72 6.40 -13.61 -8.75
CA ALA A 72 6.35 -14.94 -8.16
C ALA A 72 6.58 -16.03 -9.24
N CYS A 73 5.90 -15.94 -10.38
CA CYS A 73 6.13 -16.85 -11.50
C CYS A 73 7.56 -16.76 -12.04
N GLN A 74 8.10 -15.55 -12.21
CA GLN A 74 9.46 -15.34 -12.69
C GLN A 74 10.50 -15.97 -11.73
N ARG A 75 10.26 -15.90 -10.42
CA ARG A 75 11.10 -16.57 -9.41
C ARG A 75 11.12 -18.08 -9.59
N THR A 76 9.98 -18.71 -9.89
CA THR A 76 9.96 -20.16 -10.18
C THR A 76 10.74 -20.52 -11.44
N ALA A 77 10.64 -19.69 -12.49
CA ALA A 77 11.32 -19.91 -13.77
C ALA A 77 12.84 -19.71 -13.68
N ALA A 78 13.32 -18.84 -12.77
CA ALA A 78 14.74 -18.60 -12.55
C ALA A 78 15.47 -19.79 -11.90
N VAL A 79 14.73 -20.75 -11.33
CA VAL A 79 15.30 -21.88 -10.62
C VAL A 79 15.50 -23.06 -11.56
N SER A 80 16.76 -23.38 -11.85
CA SER A 80 17.14 -24.61 -12.56
C SER A 80 17.58 -25.67 -11.54
N VAL A 81 16.83 -26.77 -11.46
CA VAL A 81 17.24 -27.95 -10.71
C VAL A 81 18.12 -28.79 -11.62
N LYS A 82 19.17 -29.42 -11.06
CA LYS A 82 20.07 -30.29 -11.84
C LYS A 82 19.38 -31.55 -12.37
N SER A 83 18.26 -31.94 -11.77
CA SER A 83 17.38 -32.97 -12.32
C SER A 83 16.56 -32.36 -13.46
N ALA A 84 16.19 -33.16 -14.47
CA ALA A 84 15.35 -32.75 -15.60
C ALA A 84 13.90 -32.35 -15.21
N VAL A 85 13.68 -31.94 -13.95
CA VAL A 85 12.41 -31.48 -13.39
C VAL A 85 12.25 -30.00 -13.71
N ILE A 86 11.18 -29.67 -14.42
CA ILE A 86 10.81 -28.28 -14.74
C ILE A 86 10.13 -27.69 -13.51
N CYS A 87 10.76 -26.71 -12.87
CA CYS A 87 10.21 -26.01 -11.69
C CYS A 87 9.48 -24.71 -12.03
N ASP A 88 9.40 -24.38 -13.32
CA ASP A 88 8.71 -23.21 -13.82
C ASP A 88 7.20 -23.35 -13.61
N GLY A 89 6.67 -22.54 -12.69
CA GLY A 89 5.24 -22.49 -12.37
C GLY A 89 4.38 -22.13 -13.58
N THR A 90 4.94 -21.47 -14.60
CA THR A 90 4.27 -21.19 -15.87
C THR A 90 4.22 -22.40 -16.81
N ARG A 91 4.81 -23.54 -16.44
CA ARG A 91 4.83 -24.78 -17.23
C ARG A 91 4.31 -26.00 -16.47
N MET A 92 4.15 -25.90 -15.16
CA MET A 92 3.63 -26.97 -14.30
C MET A 92 2.09 -26.86 -14.19
N TRP A 93 1.33 -27.51 -15.07
CA TRP A 93 -0.13 -27.29 -15.15
C TRP A 93 -1.03 -28.50 -14.83
N ASN A 94 -0.48 -29.71 -14.64
CA ASN A 94 -1.27 -30.96 -14.63
C ASN A 94 -0.99 -31.90 -13.45
N TRP A 95 -0.50 -31.40 -12.31
CA TRP A 95 -0.12 -32.26 -11.20
C TRP A 95 -1.29 -32.34 -10.21
N ALA A 96 -1.76 -33.57 -9.94
CA ALA A 96 -2.85 -33.84 -8.99
C ALA A 96 -2.57 -33.13 -7.66
N GLU A 97 -3.62 -32.57 -7.03
CA GLU A 97 -3.52 -31.60 -5.93
C GLU A 97 -2.58 -32.00 -4.78
N ALA A 98 -2.42 -33.29 -4.52
CA ALA A 98 -1.55 -33.80 -3.44
C ALA A 98 -0.04 -33.57 -3.69
N ASP A 99 0.40 -33.61 -4.95
CA ASP A 99 1.81 -33.45 -5.36
C ASP A 99 1.99 -32.29 -6.34
N ARG A 100 1.17 -31.23 -6.23
CA ARG A 100 1.17 -30.12 -7.20
C ARG A 100 2.56 -29.50 -7.43
N TYR A 101 3.45 -29.59 -6.43
CA TYR A 101 4.82 -29.07 -6.49
C TYR A 101 5.82 -30.16 -6.11
N PRO A 102 6.73 -30.59 -7.01
CA PRO A 102 7.77 -31.56 -6.70
C PRO A 102 8.64 -31.04 -5.54
N ASP A 103 8.97 -31.94 -4.63
CA ASP A 103 9.75 -31.61 -3.43
C ASP A 103 11.13 -31.00 -3.75
N ALA A 104 11.74 -31.42 -4.88
CA ALA A 104 12.99 -30.86 -5.39
C ALA A 104 12.87 -29.38 -5.80
N CYS A 105 11.72 -28.99 -6.36
CA CYS A 105 11.44 -27.60 -6.73
C CYS A 105 11.21 -26.75 -5.50
N LEU A 106 10.40 -27.24 -4.55
CA LEU A 106 10.15 -26.56 -3.28
C LEU A 106 11.44 -26.35 -2.48
N GLU A 107 12.33 -27.35 -2.44
CA GLU A 107 13.63 -27.21 -1.76
C GLU A 107 14.50 -26.14 -2.43
N THR A 108 14.56 -26.12 -3.75
CA THR A 108 15.44 -25.20 -4.47
C THR A 108 14.93 -23.77 -4.41
N VAL A 109 13.63 -23.55 -4.60
CA VAL A 109 12.99 -22.24 -4.40
C VAL A 109 13.10 -21.82 -2.93
N GLY A 110 12.93 -22.74 -1.98
CA GLY A 110 13.10 -22.49 -0.56
C GLY A 110 14.51 -21.97 -0.21
N LYS A 111 15.57 -22.53 -0.83
CA LYS A 111 16.95 -22.02 -0.67
C LYS A 111 17.12 -20.60 -1.22
N VAL A 112 16.45 -20.27 -2.32
CA VAL A 112 16.44 -18.90 -2.86
C VAL A 112 15.78 -17.95 -1.86
N LEU A 113 14.60 -18.29 -1.33
CA LEU A 113 13.91 -17.48 -0.31
C LEU A 113 14.73 -17.31 0.96
N MET A 114 15.40 -18.37 1.42
CA MET A 114 16.31 -18.31 2.56
C MET A 114 17.46 -17.33 2.31
N GLY A 115 18.04 -17.35 1.10
CA GLY A 115 19.08 -16.42 0.67
C GLY A 115 18.59 -14.97 0.66
N ASP A 116 17.44 -14.72 0.06
CA ASP A 116 16.79 -13.40 -0.01
C ASP A 116 16.50 -12.86 1.40
N ALA A 117 15.97 -13.69 2.29
CA ALA A 117 15.67 -13.31 3.67
C ALA A 117 16.94 -12.96 4.45
N LEU A 118 18.02 -13.72 4.25
CA LEU A 118 19.32 -13.43 4.85
C LEU A 118 19.90 -12.11 4.34
N GLU A 119 19.80 -11.86 3.03
CA GLU A 119 20.25 -10.60 2.43
C GLU A 119 19.43 -9.40 2.93
N ALA A 120 18.11 -9.54 3.00
CA ALA A 120 17.22 -8.52 3.55
C ALA A 120 17.56 -8.18 5.01
N LEU A 121 17.85 -9.20 5.82
CA LEU A 121 18.29 -9.02 7.21
C LEU A 121 19.64 -8.28 7.28
N LYS A 122 20.63 -8.68 6.47
CA LYS A 122 21.92 -8.00 6.37
C LYS A 122 21.77 -6.54 5.91
N LYS A 123 20.88 -6.27 4.96
CA LYS A 123 20.56 -4.92 4.47
C LYS A 123 19.92 -4.07 5.56
N SER A 124 19.01 -4.63 6.35
CA SER A 124 18.41 -3.95 7.51
C SER A 124 19.47 -3.52 8.54
N TYR A 125 20.44 -4.38 8.85
CA TYR A 125 21.57 -4.02 9.73
C TYR A 125 22.45 -2.92 9.14
N ARG A 126 22.77 -2.96 7.84
CA ARG A 126 23.52 -1.88 7.17
C ARG A 126 22.77 -0.54 7.21
N ASN A 127 21.45 -0.56 7.03
CA ASN A 127 20.63 0.64 7.14
C ASN A 127 20.63 1.20 8.57
N ARG A 128 20.52 0.34 9.59
CA ARG A 128 20.64 0.77 11.00
C ARG A 128 22.01 1.36 11.31
N LEU A 129 23.08 0.76 10.78
CA LEU A 129 24.44 1.28 10.92
C LEU A 129 24.56 2.68 10.30
N ALA A 130 24.04 2.86 9.09
CA ALA A 130 24.06 4.16 8.40
C ALA A 130 23.33 5.24 9.22
N ILE A 131 22.17 4.91 9.80
CA ILE A 131 21.43 5.83 10.68
C ILE A 131 22.28 6.22 11.90
N ILE A 132 22.95 5.27 12.56
CA ILE A 132 23.78 5.56 13.73
C ILE A 132 24.98 6.43 13.37
N ILE A 133 25.64 6.17 12.23
CA ILE A 133 26.74 7.01 11.75
C ILE A 133 26.24 8.44 11.49
N LEU A 134 25.09 8.59 10.84
CA LEU A 134 24.48 9.90 10.57
C LEU A 134 24.11 10.65 11.85
N THR A 135 23.57 9.97 12.88
CA THR A 135 23.24 10.62 14.16
C THR A 135 24.48 11.09 14.92
N VAL A 136 25.56 10.31 14.91
CA VAL A 136 26.84 10.72 15.51
C VAL A 136 27.41 11.94 14.80
N LEU A 137 27.44 11.94 13.45
CA LEU A 137 27.90 13.09 12.67
C LEU A 137 27.04 14.33 12.90
N ALA A 138 25.71 14.17 12.93
CA ALA A 138 24.79 15.25 13.24
C ALA A 138 25.00 15.81 14.66
N GLY A 139 25.30 14.94 15.64
CA GLY A 139 25.65 15.35 17.00
C GLY A 139 26.93 16.18 17.06
N VAL A 140 27.98 15.79 16.33
CA VAL A 140 29.25 16.55 16.26
C VAL A 140 29.03 17.91 15.62
N VAL A 141 28.31 17.97 14.49
CA VAL A 141 28.00 19.23 13.80
C VAL A 141 27.12 20.13 14.67
N GLY A 142 26.08 19.58 15.31
CA GLY A 142 25.20 20.30 16.23
C GLY A 142 25.96 20.83 17.46
N GLY A 143 26.87 20.05 18.02
CA GLY A 143 27.76 20.46 19.10
C GLY A 143 28.68 21.61 18.70
N ALA A 144 29.28 21.55 17.50
CA ALA A 144 30.11 22.63 16.98
C ALA A 144 29.29 23.93 16.79
N VAL A 145 28.12 23.84 16.17
CA VAL A 145 27.23 25.01 15.94
C VAL A 145 26.81 25.64 17.26
N THR A 146 26.35 24.85 18.23
CA THR A 146 25.94 25.36 19.56
C THR A 146 27.10 26.01 20.30
N PHE A 147 28.31 25.44 20.23
CA PHE A 147 29.53 26.04 20.77
C PHE A 147 29.86 27.41 20.13
N PHE A 148 29.79 27.52 18.79
CA PHE A 148 30.03 28.80 18.10
C PHE A 148 29.01 29.87 18.47
N VAL A 149 27.72 29.51 18.58
CA VAL A 149 26.66 30.43 19.01
C VAL A 149 26.90 30.90 20.45
N TRP A 150 27.19 29.98 21.36
CA TRP A 150 27.47 30.31 22.76
C TRP A 150 28.72 31.21 22.90
N ARG A 151 29.80 30.90 22.16
CA ARG A 151 31.01 31.71 22.13
C ARG A 151 30.73 33.13 21.64
N ARG A 152 29.96 33.28 20.56
CA ARG A 152 29.56 34.61 20.04
C ARG A 152 28.73 35.39 21.07
N TYR A 153 27.81 34.72 21.77
CA TYR A 153 27.00 35.33 22.81
C TYR A 153 27.86 35.79 24.01
N SER A 154 28.77 34.95 24.49
CA SER A 154 29.67 35.28 25.61
C SER A 154 30.57 36.48 25.31
N MET A 155 31.17 36.55 24.11
CA MET A 155 31.98 37.70 23.68
C MET A 155 31.14 38.97 23.59
N SER A 156 29.90 38.87 23.10
CA SER A 156 28.99 40.02 23.05
C SER A 156 28.60 40.54 24.44
N LYS A 157 28.44 39.63 25.43
CA LYS A 157 28.15 40.00 26.82
C LYS A 157 29.36 40.68 27.47
N ALA A 158 30.56 40.12 27.31
CA ALA A 158 31.80 40.73 27.81
C ALA A 158 32.04 42.13 27.21
N ALA A 159 31.80 42.30 25.90
CA ALA A 159 31.90 43.60 25.25
C ALA A 159 30.87 44.61 25.78
N ARG A 160 29.64 44.16 26.09
CA ARG A 160 28.61 45.01 26.72
C ARG A 160 28.96 45.41 28.15
N GLU A 161 29.55 44.51 28.93
CA GLU A 161 30.01 44.79 30.29
C GLU A 161 31.20 45.77 30.29
N ALA A 162 32.18 45.60 29.39
CA ALA A 162 33.27 46.55 29.21
C ALA A 162 32.78 47.96 28.82
N ARG A 163 31.77 48.05 27.94
CA ARG A 163 31.14 49.34 27.58
C ARG A 163 30.37 49.98 28.74
N LYS A 164 29.81 49.19 29.66
CA LYS A 164 29.17 49.72 30.87
C LYS A 164 30.21 50.26 31.86
N ALA A 165 31.30 49.52 32.08
CA ALA A 165 32.38 49.95 32.96
C ALA A 165 33.01 51.28 32.50
N GLY A 166 33.29 51.44 31.20
CA GLY A 166 33.84 52.70 30.67
C GLY A 166 32.86 53.88 30.68
N ARG A 167 31.55 53.64 30.84
CA ARG A 167 30.54 54.71 30.92
C ARG A 167 30.44 55.32 32.31
N ASP A 168 30.74 54.56 33.36
CA ASP A 168 30.69 55.05 34.74
C ASP A 168 31.91 55.92 35.10
N GLU A 169 33.02 55.82 34.33
CA GLU A 169 34.24 56.61 34.56
C GLU A 169 34.20 58.00 33.89
N ASN A 170 33.42 58.18 32.83
CA ASN A 170 33.25 59.46 32.12
C ASN A 170 31.83 60.05 32.24
N GLY A 171 31.02 59.54 33.16
CA GLY A 171 29.71 60.13 33.45
C GLY A 171 29.87 61.47 34.18
N PRO A 172 29.14 62.54 33.80
CA PRO A 172 29.14 63.78 34.57
C PRO A 172 28.74 63.48 36.03
N PRO A 173 29.31 64.19 37.02
CA PRO A 173 29.09 63.90 38.43
C PRO A 173 27.60 63.78 38.69
N ARG A 174 27.18 62.61 39.18
CA ARG A 174 25.81 62.36 39.61
C ARG A 174 25.46 63.46 40.60
N ARG A 175 24.67 64.45 40.17
CA ARG A 175 23.94 65.32 41.08
C ARG A 175 23.24 64.40 42.06
N ALA A 176 23.58 64.55 43.33
CA ALA A 176 22.97 63.85 44.44
C ALA A 176 21.45 63.92 44.28
N ARG A 177 20.84 62.82 43.83
CA ARG A 177 19.40 62.66 43.94
C ARG A 177 19.13 62.43 45.41
N THR A 178 18.75 63.53 46.05
CA THR A 178 18.10 63.57 47.34
C THR A 178 17.09 62.43 47.41
N TRP A 179 17.38 61.54 48.36
CA TRP A 179 16.50 60.49 48.83
C TRP A 179 15.25 61.17 49.39
N TRP A 180 14.21 61.28 48.58
CA TRP A 180 12.87 61.56 49.10
C TRP A 180 12.20 60.23 49.40
N PRO A 181 11.82 59.98 50.67
CA PRO A 181 11.13 58.76 51.05
C PRO A 181 9.68 58.87 50.55
N ASN A 182 9.37 58.16 49.47
CA ASN A 182 7.97 57.92 49.07
C ASN A 182 7.39 56.81 49.95
N THR A 183 7.27 57.11 51.24
CA THR A 183 6.16 56.60 52.04
C THR A 183 4.89 57.34 51.58
N TRP A 184 3.71 56.72 51.72
CA TRP A 184 2.39 57.29 51.42
C TRP A 184 1.87 57.16 49.98
N ARG A 185 1.35 55.98 49.64
CA ARG A 185 0.01 55.88 49.04
C ARG A 185 -0.65 54.55 49.44
N LYS A 186 -1.16 54.50 50.66
CA LYS A 186 -2.29 53.66 51.05
C LYS A 186 -3.56 54.47 50.81
N GLU A 187 -4.48 53.96 50.01
CA GLU A 187 -5.95 54.20 50.06
C GLU A 187 -6.58 53.27 49.00
N GLN A 188 -7.18 52.14 49.39
CA GLN A 188 -8.58 51.96 49.88
C GLN A 188 -9.61 52.34 48.81
N LYS A 189 -10.29 51.37 48.18
CA LYS A 189 -11.61 50.73 48.49
C LYS A 189 -12.54 50.98 47.27
N PRO A 190 -13.70 50.30 47.05
CA PRO A 190 -14.44 49.39 47.93
C PRO A 190 -14.87 48.03 47.31
N PRO A 191 -15.44 47.12 48.13
CA PRO A 191 -16.24 45.96 47.70
C PRO A 191 -17.70 46.38 47.43
N HIS A 192 -18.65 45.42 47.37
CA HIS A 192 -20.12 45.55 47.19
C HIS A 192 -20.60 45.35 45.73
N HIS A 193 -21.69 44.64 45.37
CA HIS A 193 -22.79 43.98 46.08
C HIS A 193 -23.36 42.84 45.21
N ALA A 194 -23.90 41.81 45.87
CA ALA A 194 -24.85 40.85 45.31
C ALA A 194 -26.29 41.40 45.39
N SER A 195 -27.10 41.16 44.36
CA SER A 195 -28.59 41.11 44.37
C SER A 195 -29.00 40.35 43.08
N ALA A 196 -29.75 39.23 43.05
CA ALA A 196 -30.99 38.82 43.71
C ALA A 196 -32.27 39.40 43.06
N PHE A 197 -33.11 38.47 42.56
CA PHE A 197 -34.57 38.50 42.36
C PHE A 197 -35.19 39.58 41.46
N GLY A 198 -35.89 39.21 40.38
CA GLY A 198 -37.34 38.86 40.36
C GLY A 198 -38.06 40.00 39.61
N GLY A 199 -39.13 39.88 38.83
CA GLY A 199 -40.04 38.82 38.41
C GLY A 199 -41.18 39.51 37.60
N GLY A 200 -41.98 38.71 36.88
CA GLY A 200 -43.43 38.95 36.70
C GLY A 200 -43.94 39.76 35.49
N GLY A 201 -44.97 39.18 34.84
CA GLY A 201 -46.02 39.87 34.06
C GLY A 201 -45.91 39.65 32.53
N ASP A 202 -46.54 38.62 31.95
CA ASP A 202 -47.94 38.57 31.44
C ASP A 202 -48.08 39.39 30.13
N THR A 203 -48.71 38.97 29.02
CA THR A 203 -49.80 37.99 28.78
C THR A 203 -50.00 37.76 27.26
N VAL A 204 -50.59 36.60 26.91
CA VAL A 204 -51.69 36.42 25.91
C VAL A 204 -51.42 35.99 24.44
N HIS A 205 -52.07 34.85 24.11
CA HIS A 205 -52.62 34.32 22.83
C HIS A 205 -51.66 33.80 21.74
N ASN A 206 -51.92 32.71 21.02
CA ASN A 206 -52.96 31.67 21.01
C ASN A 206 -52.52 30.58 19.99
N THR A 207 -52.99 29.32 20.16
CA THR A 207 -53.32 28.33 19.08
C THR A 207 -52.23 27.91 18.06
N ASP A 208 -52.07 26.67 17.60
CA ASP A 208 -52.72 25.38 17.83
C ASP A 208 -51.86 24.31 17.12
N SER A 209 -52.04 23.07 17.55
CA SER A 209 -52.06 21.86 16.71
C SER A 209 -50.79 21.18 16.16
N ARG A 210 -50.57 20.00 16.78
CA ARG A 210 -50.42 18.65 16.18
C ARG A 210 -49.03 18.00 16.05
N ARG A 211 -48.75 17.23 17.11
CA ARG A 211 -48.69 15.74 17.15
C ARG A 211 -47.48 15.02 16.51
N SER A 212 -46.84 14.24 17.40
CA SER A 212 -46.22 12.89 17.24
C SER A 212 -44.69 12.88 17.14
N SER A 213 -43.94 12.77 18.24
CA SER A 213 -43.39 11.51 18.85
C SER A 213 -42.46 10.72 17.90
N SER A 214 -41.14 10.59 18.14
CA SER A 214 -40.58 9.83 19.26
C SER A 214 -39.04 10.01 19.42
N SER A 215 -38.63 10.16 20.69
CA SER A 215 -37.40 9.71 21.39
C SER A 215 -36.22 9.16 20.57
N SER A 216 -34.99 9.69 20.67
CA SER A 216 -33.93 9.39 21.67
C SER A 216 -32.59 9.35 20.88
N SER A 217 -31.38 9.70 21.30
CA SER A 217 -30.75 9.98 22.59
C SER A 217 -29.49 10.83 22.34
N SER A 218 -29.12 11.57 23.37
CA SER A 218 -27.97 12.47 23.57
C SER A 218 -26.56 11.91 23.33
N SER A 219 -25.66 12.76 22.81
CA SER A 219 -24.29 12.94 23.36
C SER A 219 -23.71 14.30 22.90
N HIS A 220 -23.82 15.31 23.76
CA HIS A 220 -23.11 16.58 23.61
C HIS A 220 -21.72 16.47 24.23
N SER A 221 -20.66 16.64 23.44
CA SER A 221 -19.34 17.00 23.97
C SER A 221 -19.09 18.49 23.71
N SER A 222 -19.09 19.27 24.79
CA SER A 222 -18.77 20.68 24.79
C SER A 222 -17.25 20.84 24.89
N THR A 223 -16.62 21.31 23.80
CA THR A 223 -15.20 21.68 23.85
C THR A 223 -15.10 23.18 24.15
N ARG A 224 -14.69 23.47 25.39
CA ARG A 224 -14.41 24.80 25.94
C ARG A 224 -13.39 25.54 25.09
N GLY A 225 -13.71 26.78 24.74
CA GLY A 225 -12.79 27.74 24.14
C GLY A 225 -11.65 28.09 25.09
N SER A 226 -10.42 28.02 24.58
CA SER A 226 -9.22 28.52 25.24
C SER A 226 -8.70 29.75 24.51
N ARG A 227 -8.92 30.91 25.13
CA ARG A 227 -8.24 32.17 24.83
C ARG A 227 -6.88 32.13 25.51
N GLY A 228 -5.80 32.45 24.78
CA GLY A 228 -4.57 32.88 25.44
C GLY A 228 -3.32 32.79 24.58
N GLY A 229 -2.65 33.93 24.43
CA GLY A 229 -1.19 33.97 24.30
C GLY A 229 -0.65 34.28 22.91
N GLY A 230 -0.63 35.57 22.55
CA GLY A 230 0.27 36.07 21.51
C GLY A 230 1.73 35.87 21.95
N GLY A 231 2.40 34.92 21.32
CA GLY A 231 3.82 34.65 21.48
C GLY A 231 4.50 34.62 20.11
N ASN A 232 5.38 35.59 19.88
CA ASN A 232 6.28 35.66 18.73
C ASN A 232 7.09 34.35 18.61
N GLY A 233 6.79 33.53 17.61
CA GLY A 233 7.41 32.22 17.40
C GLY A 233 7.68 31.93 15.92
N ASN A 234 8.64 32.63 15.31
CA ASN A 234 9.12 32.37 13.95
C ASN A 234 10.03 31.13 13.82
N GLY A 235 9.92 30.15 14.73
CA GLY A 235 10.86 29.01 14.79
C GLY A 235 10.33 27.66 14.29
N LEU A 236 9.02 27.52 14.02
CA LEU A 236 8.39 26.19 13.91
C LEU A 236 7.54 25.99 12.64
N ARG A 237 7.96 26.56 11.50
CA ARG A 237 7.27 26.38 10.21
C ARG A 237 7.97 25.49 9.19
N LEU A 238 9.14 24.92 9.53
CA LEU A 238 9.89 24.08 8.58
C LEU A 238 9.58 22.57 8.64
N PHE A 239 8.84 22.09 9.65
CA PHE A 239 8.55 20.65 9.79
C PHE A 239 7.17 20.21 9.26
N ALA A 240 6.24 21.14 9.00
CA ALA A 240 4.89 20.80 8.51
C ALA A 240 4.79 20.63 6.98
N ALA A 241 5.84 20.96 6.23
CA ALA A 241 5.84 20.93 4.76
C ALA A 241 6.25 19.57 4.14
N LEU A 242 6.65 18.58 4.94
CA LEU A 242 7.15 17.28 4.45
C LEU A 242 6.15 16.13 4.52
N VAL A 243 4.97 16.32 5.11
CA VAL A 243 3.97 15.25 5.28
C VAL A 243 2.84 15.31 4.22
N GLY A 244 2.71 16.40 3.49
CA GLY A 244 1.61 16.61 2.52
C GLY A 244 1.85 16.11 1.10
N LEU A 245 2.98 15.46 0.79
CA LEU A 245 3.38 15.13 -0.59
C LEU A 245 3.10 13.69 -1.03
N PHE A 246 2.39 12.88 -0.24
CA PHE A 246 2.10 11.47 -0.58
C PHE A 246 0.62 11.08 -0.64
N SER A 247 -0.33 12.04 -0.63
CA SER A 247 -1.76 11.74 -0.74
C SER A 247 -2.34 12.20 -2.08
N SER A 248 -1.84 11.62 -3.17
CA SER A 248 -2.50 11.71 -4.49
C SER A 248 -2.18 10.48 -5.35
N SER A 249 -2.61 9.30 -4.88
CA SER A 249 -2.66 8.11 -5.73
C SER A 249 -3.94 8.14 -6.55
N LYS A 250 -3.75 8.43 -7.83
CA LYS A 250 -4.71 8.29 -8.92
C LYS A 250 -5.37 6.91 -8.86
N THR A 251 -6.68 6.86 -9.03
CA THR A 251 -7.42 5.62 -9.29
C THR A 251 -6.93 5.06 -10.63
N HIS A 252 -5.99 4.12 -10.55
CA HIS A 252 -5.66 3.28 -11.68
C HIS A 252 -6.81 2.29 -11.85
N ALA A 253 -7.47 2.31 -13.02
CA ALA A 253 -8.28 1.19 -13.45
C ALA A 253 -7.34 0.00 -13.61
N SER A 254 -7.36 -0.90 -12.62
CA SER A 254 -6.68 -2.20 -12.72
C SER A 254 -7.63 -3.13 -13.46
N ALA A 255 -7.22 -3.65 -14.60
CA ALA A 255 -7.92 -4.74 -15.25
C ALA A 255 -7.54 -6.04 -14.51
N TYR A 256 -8.53 -6.80 -14.03
CA TYR A 256 -8.32 -8.01 -13.22
C TYR A 256 -9.30 -9.12 -13.68
N PRO A 257 -9.12 -10.39 -13.26
CA PRO A 257 -10.02 -11.47 -13.69
C PRO A 257 -11.41 -11.26 -13.09
N CYS A 258 -12.45 -11.56 -13.84
CA CYS A 258 -13.81 -11.49 -13.30
C CYS A 258 -14.22 -12.73 -12.50
N THR A 259 -13.32 -13.31 -11.70
CA THR A 259 -13.66 -14.48 -10.89
C THR A 259 -14.76 -14.12 -9.90
N GLY A 260 -15.96 -14.69 -10.08
CA GLY A 260 -17.14 -14.41 -9.23
C GLY A 260 -18.00 -13.22 -9.65
N HIS A 261 -17.67 -12.53 -10.75
CA HIS A 261 -18.45 -11.40 -11.27
C HIS A 261 -18.80 -11.60 -12.75
N GLY A 262 -20.08 -11.73 -13.07
CA GLY A 262 -20.57 -11.92 -14.44
C GLY A 262 -20.94 -13.37 -14.77
N ASP A 263 -21.25 -13.61 -16.05
CA ASP A 263 -21.70 -14.91 -16.56
C ASP A 263 -20.59 -15.97 -16.42
N MET A 264 -21.02 -17.22 -16.16
CA MET A 264 -20.14 -18.39 -16.10
C MET A 264 -19.27 -18.50 -17.37
N PRO A 265 -18.06 -19.08 -17.29
CA PRO A 265 -17.25 -19.33 -18.47
C PRO A 265 -18.05 -20.04 -19.57
N TRP A 266 -17.84 -19.65 -20.82
CA TRP A 266 -18.58 -20.19 -21.96
C TRP A 266 -17.70 -21.17 -22.74
N ASN A 267 -18.19 -22.40 -22.91
CA ASN A 267 -17.49 -23.44 -23.64
C ASN A 267 -18.21 -23.73 -24.96
N GLN A 268 -17.44 -23.82 -26.05
CA GLN A 268 -17.91 -24.40 -27.30
C GLN A 268 -17.02 -25.56 -27.72
N PHE A 269 -17.59 -26.73 -27.85
CA PHE A 269 -16.85 -27.92 -28.27
C PHE A 269 -16.80 -28.03 -29.79
N PHE A 270 -15.73 -28.64 -30.30
CA PHE A 270 -15.57 -28.93 -31.71
C PHE A 270 -14.91 -30.29 -31.93
N THR A 271 -15.13 -30.85 -33.11
CA THR A 271 -14.56 -32.14 -33.51
C THR A 271 -14.32 -32.17 -35.02
N ALA A 272 -13.24 -32.81 -35.46
CA ALA A 272 -12.99 -33.17 -36.85
C ALA A 272 -12.91 -34.69 -36.97
N THR A 273 -13.67 -35.24 -37.92
CA THR A 273 -13.52 -36.64 -38.34
C THR A 273 -12.63 -36.65 -39.56
N LEU A 274 -11.40 -37.16 -39.41
CA LEU A 274 -10.51 -37.33 -40.55
C LEU A 274 -11.09 -38.41 -41.49
N PRO A 275 -11.18 -38.15 -42.80
CA PRO A 275 -11.59 -39.19 -43.75
C PRO A 275 -10.59 -40.34 -43.65
N ALA A 276 -11.11 -41.56 -43.43
CA ALA A 276 -10.28 -42.76 -43.33
C ALA A 276 -9.50 -42.94 -44.64
N SER A 277 -8.22 -42.59 -44.64
CA SER A 277 -7.34 -42.75 -45.79
C SER A 277 -6.97 -44.22 -45.94
N ASN A 278 -7.82 -45.03 -46.58
CA ASN A 278 -7.59 -46.39 -47.14
C ASN A 278 -6.75 -47.41 -46.34
N SER A 279 -6.50 -47.18 -45.07
CA SER A 279 -5.73 -48.05 -44.20
C SER A 279 -6.48 -48.14 -42.89
N SER A 280 -6.55 -49.34 -42.34
CA SER A 280 -7.40 -49.80 -41.25
C SER A 280 -7.08 -49.19 -39.87
N SER A 281 -6.82 -47.88 -39.81
CA SER A 281 -6.83 -47.09 -38.58
C SER A 281 -8.23 -46.54 -38.38
N THR A 282 -8.89 -47.01 -37.33
CA THR A 282 -10.07 -46.41 -36.68
C THR A 282 -10.03 -44.89 -36.82
N GLY A 283 -11.08 -44.29 -37.40
CA GLY A 283 -11.14 -42.87 -37.74
C GLY A 283 -10.73 -41.99 -36.57
N LEU A 284 -9.55 -41.38 -36.67
CA LEU A 284 -9.02 -40.47 -35.66
C LEU A 284 -9.94 -39.24 -35.62
N THR A 285 -10.48 -38.99 -34.43
CA THR A 285 -11.38 -37.87 -34.18
C THR A 285 -10.62 -36.85 -33.36
N ILE A 286 -10.34 -35.69 -33.95
CA ILE A 286 -9.69 -34.58 -33.24
C ILE A 286 -10.78 -33.78 -32.57
N SER A 287 -10.85 -33.82 -31.25
CA SER A 287 -11.83 -33.06 -30.47
C SER A 287 -11.18 -31.98 -29.63
N GLY A 288 -11.88 -30.88 -29.42
CA GLY A 288 -11.39 -29.78 -28.62
C GLY A 288 -12.49 -28.89 -28.07
N VAL A 289 -12.07 -27.91 -27.27
CA VAL A 289 -12.94 -26.90 -26.66
C VAL A 289 -12.37 -25.51 -26.90
N VAL A 290 -13.24 -24.60 -27.32
CA VAL A 290 -13.05 -23.16 -27.31
C VAL A 290 -13.63 -22.64 -26.00
N HIS A 291 -12.76 -22.25 -25.08
CA HIS A 291 -13.14 -21.75 -23.76
C HIS A 291 -12.99 -20.23 -23.73
N GLY A 292 -14.09 -19.50 -23.52
CA GLY A 292 -14.08 -18.07 -23.26
C GLY A 292 -14.05 -17.78 -21.77
N TRP A 293 -13.13 -16.91 -21.35
CA TRP A 293 -13.10 -16.34 -19.99
C TRP A 293 -13.14 -14.80 -20.07
N ILE A 294 -13.49 -14.15 -18.97
CA ILE A 294 -13.44 -12.68 -18.89
C ILE A 294 -12.11 -12.25 -18.28
N SER A 295 -11.24 -11.63 -19.08
CA SER A 295 -9.94 -11.11 -18.64
C SER A 295 -9.87 -9.57 -18.54
N ASN A 296 -10.97 -8.86 -18.80
CA ASN A 296 -11.02 -7.39 -18.75
C ASN A 296 -12.16 -6.88 -17.87
N CYS A 297 -12.22 -7.35 -16.61
CA CYS A 297 -13.01 -6.63 -15.62
C CYS A 297 -12.31 -5.33 -15.27
N TYR A 298 -13.07 -4.25 -15.24
CA TYR A 298 -12.61 -3.00 -14.64
C TYR A 298 -13.63 -2.48 -13.65
N ASP A 299 -13.13 -1.93 -12.55
CA ASP A 299 -13.97 -1.24 -11.61
C ASP A 299 -14.18 0.21 -12.02
N ARG A 300 -15.42 0.67 -11.90
CA ARG A 300 -15.80 2.06 -12.05
C ARG A 300 -16.63 2.48 -10.85
N ASP A 301 -16.31 3.66 -10.33
CA ASP A 301 -17.11 4.27 -9.27
C ASP A 301 -18.33 4.95 -9.90
N ASP A 302 -19.50 4.35 -9.70
CA ASP A 302 -20.79 4.90 -10.08
C ASP A 302 -21.26 5.86 -8.98
N CYS A 303 -20.94 7.13 -9.16
CA CYS A 303 -21.35 8.19 -8.24
C CYS A 303 -22.71 8.76 -8.61
N HIS A 304 -23.66 8.69 -7.68
CA HIS A 304 -24.91 9.44 -7.74
C HIS A 304 -24.97 10.46 -6.60
N GLN A 305 -25.51 11.64 -6.89
CA GLN A 305 -25.60 12.71 -5.90
C GLN A 305 -26.81 12.46 -5.00
N VAL A 306 -26.58 12.28 -3.70
CA VAL A 306 -27.63 12.16 -2.70
C VAL A 306 -27.70 13.46 -1.91
N CYS A 307 -28.83 14.15 -2.00
CA CYS A 307 -29.06 15.41 -1.32
C CYS A 307 -29.97 15.23 -0.11
N SER A 308 -29.56 15.77 1.03
CA SER A 308 -30.39 15.91 2.22
C SER A 308 -30.73 17.39 2.44
N THR A 309 -32.01 17.69 2.61
CA THR A 309 -32.48 19.03 2.98
C THR A 309 -32.68 19.10 4.48
N SER A 310 -31.95 19.99 5.14
CA SER A 310 -32.18 20.30 6.56
C SER A 310 -32.74 21.72 6.67
N CYS A 311 -33.91 21.84 7.27
CA CYS A 311 -34.56 23.12 7.52
C CYS A 311 -34.47 23.50 9.00
N SER A 312 -34.08 24.75 9.27
CA SER A 312 -34.13 25.35 10.61
C SER A 312 -35.10 26.52 10.60
N THR A 313 -36.01 26.55 11.55
CA THR A 313 -36.91 27.69 11.75
C THR A 313 -36.31 28.61 12.80
N ASP A 314 -36.10 29.87 12.45
CA ASP A 314 -35.69 30.89 13.41
C ASP A 314 -36.87 31.16 14.36
N SER A 315 -36.68 30.83 15.64
CA SER A 315 -37.69 30.97 16.68
C SER A 315 -38.08 32.43 16.97
N SER A 316 -37.28 33.42 16.55
CA SER A 316 -37.56 34.84 16.77
C SER A 316 -38.35 35.49 15.63
N THR A 317 -38.14 35.03 14.39
CA THR A 317 -38.77 35.61 13.19
C THR A 317 -39.80 34.69 12.54
N GLY A 318 -39.89 33.43 12.96
CA GLY A 318 -40.69 32.38 12.32
C GLY A 318 -40.18 31.98 10.94
N LYS A 319 -39.05 32.55 10.47
CA LYS A 319 -38.53 32.31 9.13
C LYS A 319 -37.85 30.94 9.06
N GLN A 320 -38.38 30.06 8.22
CA GLN A 320 -37.76 28.78 7.90
C GLN A 320 -36.64 28.99 6.87
N THR A 321 -35.42 28.56 7.21
CA THR A 321 -34.28 28.53 6.29
C THR A 321 -33.91 27.08 6.04
N CYS A 322 -34.00 26.63 4.79
CA CYS A 322 -33.58 25.30 4.39
C CYS A 322 -32.20 25.34 3.76
N SER A 323 -31.36 24.37 4.11
CA SER A 323 -30.06 24.16 3.49
C SER A 323 -30.02 22.76 2.89
N ASN A 324 -29.63 22.69 1.62
CA ASN A 324 -29.41 21.43 0.92
C ASN A 324 -27.93 21.06 1.05
N LYS A 325 -27.65 19.91 1.64
CA LYS A 325 -26.33 19.30 1.62
C LYS A 325 -26.38 18.09 0.72
N CYS A 326 -25.63 18.15 -0.38
CA CYS A 326 -25.48 17.04 -1.30
C CYS A 326 -24.14 16.35 -1.07
N LYS A 327 -24.15 15.03 -1.05
CA LYS A 327 -22.97 14.18 -1.00
C LYS A 327 -23.00 13.24 -2.20
N ASN A 328 -21.87 13.06 -2.87
CA ASN A 328 -21.74 12.01 -3.85
C ASN A 328 -21.69 10.68 -3.12
N ASN A 329 -22.69 9.84 -3.38
CA ASN A 329 -22.69 8.45 -2.98
C ASN A 329 -22.12 7.65 -4.14
N CYS A 330 -20.86 7.25 -4.02
CA CYS A 330 -20.16 6.45 -5.02
C CYS A 330 -20.25 4.98 -4.63
N VAL A 331 -20.75 4.16 -5.55
CA VAL A 331 -20.74 2.71 -5.43
C VAL A 331 -19.77 2.17 -6.46
N ARG A 332 -18.73 1.46 -6.01
CA ARG A 332 -17.81 0.78 -6.91
C ARG A 332 -18.54 -0.40 -7.55
N ARG A 333 -18.62 -0.42 -8.88
CA ARG A 333 -19.20 -1.52 -9.66
C ARG A 333 -18.17 -2.05 -10.64
N THR A 334 -18.17 -3.37 -10.80
CA THR A 334 -17.32 -4.06 -11.76
C THR A 334 -18.06 -4.18 -13.09
N TYR A 335 -17.39 -3.81 -14.18
CA TYR A 335 -17.90 -3.86 -15.55
C TYR A 335 -17.03 -4.77 -16.41
N THR A 336 -17.62 -5.24 -17.50
CA THR A 336 -16.94 -6.00 -18.55
C THR A 336 -17.32 -5.40 -19.90
N ASP A 337 -16.35 -5.28 -20.82
CA ASP A 337 -16.63 -4.74 -22.16
C ASP A 337 -17.34 -5.77 -23.06
N ARG A 338 -17.12 -7.06 -22.80
CA ARG A 338 -17.66 -8.20 -23.56
C ARG A 338 -17.90 -9.39 -22.65
N SER A 339 -18.92 -10.18 -22.98
CA SER A 339 -19.21 -11.45 -22.31
C SER A 339 -18.24 -12.55 -22.79
N PRO A 340 -18.03 -13.64 -22.00
CA PRO A 340 -17.26 -14.80 -22.45
C PRO A 340 -17.74 -15.36 -23.80
N ARG A 341 -19.07 -15.33 -23.99
CA ARG A 341 -19.73 -15.82 -25.19
C ARG A 341 -19.33 -15.02 -26.44
N ASP A 342 -19.24 -13.70 -26.35
CA ASP A 342 -18.85 -12.83 -27.47
C ASP A 342 -17.46 -13.20 -28.01
N TYR A 343 -16.54 -13.57 -27.12
CA TYR A 343 -15.19 -14.01 -27.51
C TYR A 343 -15.23 -15.36 -28.23
N VAL A 344 -16.01 -16.32 -27.72
CA VAL A 344 -16.18 -17.63 -28.34
C VAL A 344 -16.85 -17.50 -29.71
N GLU A 345 -17.88 -16.67 -29.85
CA GLU A 345 -18.59 -16.43 -31.12
C GLU A 345 -17.67 -15.84 -32.21
N VAL A 346 -16.63 -15.09 -31.86
CA VAL A 346 -15.62 -14.60 -32.81
C VAL A 346 -14.65 -15.70 -33.25
N VAL A 347 -14.32 -16.63 -32.37
CA VAL A 347 -13.33 -17.70 -32.63
C VAL A 347 -13.95 -18.90 -33.35
N VAL A 348 -15.20 -19.26 -33.04
CA VAL A 348 -15.88 -20.42 -33.60
C VAL A 348 -15.89 -20.45 -35.15
N PRO A 349 -16.18 -19.36 -35.87
CA PRO A 349 -16.11 -19.36 -37.34
C PRO A 349 -14.72 -19.68 -37.89
N ARG A 350 -13.65 -19.29 -37.18
CA ARG A 350 -12.26 -19.57 -37.57
C ARG A 350 -11.92 -21.05 -37.36
N VAL A 351 -12.39 -21.62 -36.26
CA VAL A 351 -12.28 -23.07 -36.00
C VAL A 351 -13.01 -23.86 -37.09
N LYS A 352 -14.20 -23.42 -37.52
CA LYS A 352 -14.92 -24.02 -38.65
C LYS A 352 -14.15 -23.91 -39.97
N ALA A 353 -13.48 -22.77 -40.22
CA ALA A 353 -12.65 -22.57 -41.41
C ALA A 353 -11.46 -23.55 -41.47
N CYS A 354 -10.97 -24.02 -40.31
CA CYS A 354 -9.94 -25.06 -40.22
C CYS A 354 -10.46 -26.49 -40.43
N GLY A 355 -11.74 -26.67 -40.82
CA GLY A 355 -12.33 -27.99 -41.12
C GLY A 355 -13.00 -28.68 -39.93
N PHE A 356 -13.08 -28.03 -38.76
CA PHE A 356 -13.72 -28.60 -37.58
C PHE A 356 -15.23 -28.34 -37.57
N ARG A 357 -16.00 -29.31 -37.07
CA ARG A 357 -17.43 -29.18 -36.81
C ARG A 357 -17.66 -28.87 -35.34
N VAL A 358 -18.48 -27.86 -35.06
CA VAL A 358 -18.92 -27.55 -33.69
C VAL A 358 -19.92 -28.60 -33.19
N VAL A 359 -19.79 -29.01 -31.93
CA VAL A 359 -20.68 -29.96 -31.26
C VAL A 359 -21.15 -29.42 -29.91
N ASP A 360 -22.31 -29.89 -29.45
CA ASP A 360 -22.94 -29.41 -28.22
C ASP A 360 -22.24 -29.95 -26.95
N ALA A 361 -21.67 -31.15 -27.03
CA ALA A 361 -20.87 -31.76 -25.97
C ALA A 361 -19.91 -32.80 -26.55
N LEU A 362 -18.81 -33.07 -25.85
CA LEU A 362 -17.91 -34.19 -26.15
C LEU A 362 -18.29 -35.37 -25.25
N ILE A 363 -18.81 -36.45 -25.88
CA ILE A 363 -19.36 -37.61 -25.16
C ILE A 363 -18.25 -38.48 -24.53
N ASP A 364 -17.01 -38.41 -25.03
CA ASP A 364 -15.94 -39.36 -24.67
C ASP A 364 -14.55 -38.72 -24.45
N MET A 365 -14.45 -37.58 -23.77
CA MET A 365 -13.13 -37.12 -23.29
C MET A 365 -12.83 -37.67 -21.89
N PRO A 366 -11.96 -38.69 -21.74
CA PRO A 366 -11.45 -39.10 -20.44
C PRO A 366 -10.60 -37.97 -19.86
N GLY A 367 -11.15 -37.25 -18.88
CA GLY A 367 -10.53 -36.07 -18.27
C GLY A 367 -11.30 -34.78 -18.49
N GLY A 368 -12.63 -34.81 -18.29
CA GLY A 368 -13.61 -33.74 -18.53
C GLY A 368 -13.42 -32.40 -17.81
N GLU A 369 -12.20 -32.06 -17.40
CA GLU A 369 -11.84 -30.81 -16.74
C GLU A 369 -10.52 -30.26 -17.31
N LEU A 370 -10.43 -30.10 -18.64
CA LEU A 370 -9.37 -29.28 -19.26
C LEU A 370 -9.68 -27.78 -19.20
N THR A 371 -10.63 -27.36 -18.36
CA THR A 371 -10.99 -25.95 -18.16
C THR A 371 -10.20 -25.35 -17.01
N ARG A 372 -8.95 -24.98 -17.31
CA ARG A 372 -8.20 -24.04 -16.48
C ARG A 372 -8.78 -22.63 -16.65
N VAL A 373 -9.06 -21.96 -15.54
CA VAL A 373 -9.27 -20.51 -15.50
C VAL A 373 -7.93 -19.82 -15.81
N GLY A 374 -7.84 -19.11 -16.93
CA GLY A 374 -6.61 -18.43 -17.37
C GLY A 374 -6.06 -17.47 -16.31
N ASN A 375 -4.73 -17.37 -16.19
CA ASN A 375 -4.13 -16.39 -15.30
C ASN A 375 -4.26 -15.00 -15.96
N PRO A 376 -5.14 -14.13 -15.48
CA PRO A 376 -5.52 -12.87 -16.12
C PRO A 376 -4.38 -11.87 -16.27
N LEU A 377 -3.32 -11.95 -15.46
CA LEU A 377 -2.21 -11.00 -15.51
C LEU A 377 -1.17 -11.41 -16.55
N ILE A 378 -1.07 -12.71 -16.81
CA ILE A 378 -0.20 -13.29 -17.85
C ILE A 378 -0.96 -13.35 -19.18
N GLU A 379 -2.25 -13.66 -19.11
CA GLU A 379 -3.10 -13.95 -20.25
C GLU A 379 -4.11 -12.83 -20.55
N LYS A 380 -3.83 -11.60 -20.09
CA LYS A 380 -4.72 -10.44 -20.27
C LYS A 380 -5.12 -10.20 -21.74
N ASP A 381 -4.24 -10.55 -22.67
CA ASP A 381 -4.46 -10.39 -24.12
C ASP A 381 -5.06 -11.64 -24.77
N TYR A 382 -5.19 -12.75 -24.03
CA TYR A 382 -5.81 -13.99 -24.47
C TYR A 382 -7.24 -14.06 -23.94
N TRP A 383 -8.20 -14.06 -24.86
CA TRP A 383 -9.62 -14.01 -24.53
C TRP A 383 -10.32 -15.37 -24.69
N VAL A 384 -9.63 -16.29 -25.35
CA VAL A 384 -10.13 -17.61 -25.70
C VAL A 384 -8.98 -18.61 -25.65
N ARG A 385 -9.22 -19.77 -25.06
CA ARG A 385 -8.31 -20.92 -25.14
C ARG A 385 -8.89 -21.99 -26.06
N ILE A 386 -8.07 -22.49 -26.97
CA ILE A 386 -8.36 -23.67 -27.78
C ILE A 386 -7.55 -24.84 -27.21
N SER A 387 -8.25 -25.81 -26.62
CA SER A 387 -7.64 -27.05 -26.11
C SER A 387 -8.05 -28.21 -27.01
N VAL A 388 -7.12 -29.11 -27.29
CA VAL A 388 -7.37 -30.30 -28.12
C VAL A 388 -7.03 -31.56 -27.34
N ALA A 389 -7.82 -32.63 -27.50
CA ALA A 389 -7.77 -33.83 -26.68
C ALA A 389 -6.40 -34.55 -26.75
N PRO A 390 -5.94 -35.17 -25.64
CA PRO A 390 -4.74 -35.98 -25.62
C PRO A 390 -4.98 -37.27 -26.44
N GLY A 391 -4.23 -37.47 -27.51
CA GLY A 391 -4.42 -38.64 -28.39
C GLY A 391 -4.03 -38.46 -29.84
N PHE A 392 -3.36 -37.36 -30.20
CA PHE A 392 -2.77 -37.24 -31.52
C PHE A 392 -1.71 -38.31 -31.72
N ASN A 393 -1.96 -39.21 -32.66
CA ASN A 393 -0.92 -40.08 -33.18
C ASN A 393 -0.05 -39.26 -34.14
N VAL A 394 0.73 -38.34 -33.58
CA VAL A 394 1.76 -37.63 -34.34
C VAL A 394 2.84 -38.67 -34.62
N SER A 395 2.82 -39.27 -35.82
CA SER A 395 3.76 -40.34 -36.19
C SER A 395 5.22 -39.89 -36.10
N ARG A 396 5.48 -38.58 -36.11
CA ARG A 396 6.78 -37.97 -35.85
C ARG A 396 6.66 -36.66 -35.07
N ALA A 397 7.56 -36.42 -34.13
CA ALA A 397 7.53 -35.21 -33.29
C ALA A 397 7.73 -33.89 -34.07
N ASP A 398 8.16 -33.95 -35.33
CA ASP A 398 8.38 -32.82 -36.23
C ASP A 398 7.23 -32.55 -37.23
N GLU A 399 6.18 -33.38 -37.25
CA GLU A 399 5.07 -33.27 -38.20
C GLU A 399 3.75 -32.98 -37.46
N THR A 400 3.37 -31.72 -37.33
CA THR A 400 2.03 -31.36 -36.82
C THR A 400 1.03 -31.36 -37.98
N ASP A 401 -0.14 -31.98 -37.79
CA ASP A 401 -1.23 -32.01 -38.77
C ASP A 401 -1.62 -30.58 -39.20
N GLU A 402 -1.88 -30.37 -40.49
CA GLU A 402 -2.21 -29.06 -41.07
C GLU A 402 -3.43 -28.42 -40.38
N MET A 403 -4.40 -29.22 -39.93
CA MET A 403 -5.57 -28.70 -39.19
C MET A 403 -5.20 -28.19 -37.80
N VAL A 404 -4.21 -28.82 -37.13
CA VAL A 404 -3.72 -28.37 -35.82
C VAL A 404 -2.89 -27.09 -35.99
N TRP A 405 -2.10 -26.99 -37.05
CA TRP A 405 -1.42 -25.75 -37.43
C TRP A 405 -2.41 -24.60 -37.69
N CYS A 406 -3.52 -24.88 -38.37
CA CYS A 406 -4.57 -23.91 -38.59
C CYS A 406 -5.16 -23.39 -37.27
N LEU A 407 -5.42 -24.29 -36.29
CA LEU A 407 -5.88 -23.89 -34.95
C LEU A 407 -4.85 -23.04 -34.20
N HIS A 408 -3.56 -23.38 -34.28
CA HIS A 408 -2.50 -22.58 -33.67
C HIS A 408 -2.49 -21.14 -34.22
N GLY A 409 -2.73 -20.96 -35.52
CA GLY A 409 -2.83 -19.65 -36.16
C GLY A 409 -4.03 -18.79 -35.71
N ILE A 410 -5.02 -19.38 -35.04
CA ILE A 410 -6.15 -18.63 -34.47
C ILE A 410 -5.78 -17.98 -33.13
N GLY A 411 -4.88 -18.62 -32.37
CA GLY A 411 -4.60 -18.30 -30.96
C GLY A 411 -3.66 -17.12 -30.72
N GLY A 412 -2.85 -16.71 -31.70
CA GLY A 412 -1.91 -15.59 -31.58
C GLY A 412 -0.69 -15.90 -30.74
#